data_AF-A0A356X256-F1
#
_entry.id   AF-A0A356X256-F1
#
_cell.length_a   1.000
_cell.length_b   1.000
_cell.length_c   1.000
_cell.angle_alpha   90.00
_cell.angle_beta   90.00
_cell.angle_gamma   90.00
#
_symmetry.space_group_name_H-M   'P 1'
#
loop_
_entity.id
_entity.type
_entity.pdbx_description
1 polymer ?
#
loop_
_entity_poly.entity_id
_entity_poly.type
_entity_poly.pdbx_seq_one_letter_code
_entity_poly.pdbx_strand_id
1 'polypeptide(L)' 'YGEFDNSGAGFTPEERVSWSHQLTPKEAEQYTLESIFDGWNPLERLGK' A
#
# COMPACT_ATOMS: atom_id res chain seq x y z
N TYR A 1 -9.42 -1.54 -5.61
CA TYR A 1 -8.77 -0.53 -4.73
C TYR A 1 -8.52 -1.20 -3.39
N GLY A 2 -7.32 -1.03 -2.83
CA GLY A 2 -6.91 -1.65 -1.58
C GLY A 2 -6.44 -0.60 -0.57
N GLU A 3 -6.74 -0.82 0.71
CA GLU A 3 -6.19 -0.09 1.85
C GLU A 3 -5.40 -1.07 2.74
N PHE A 4 -4.31 -0.63 3.36
CA PHE A 4 -3.51 -1.44 4.28
C PHE A 4 -2.99 -0.57 5.43
N ASP A 5 -3.24 -1.00 6.67
CA ASP A 5 -2.73 -0.38 7.91
C ASP A 5 -2.90 1.15 7.99
N ASN A 6 -4.00 1.65 7.42
CA ASN A 6 -4.37 3.06 7.48
C ASN A 6 -4.76 3.44 8.91
N SER A 7 -4.51 4.70 9.28
CA SER A 7 -4.79 5.21 10.63
C SER A 7 -5.40 6.61 10.60
N GLY A 8 -5.95 7.04 11.74
CA GLY A 8 -6.61 8.33 11.91
C GLY A 8 -8.12 8.30 11.64
N ALA A 9 -8.79 9.44 11.89
CA ALA A 9 -10.25 9.52 11.92
C ALA A 9 -10.96 9.19 10.59
N GLY A 10 -10.24 9.25 9.46
CA GLY A 10 -10.79 8.92 8.13
C GLY A 10 -10.73 7.44 7.77
N PHE A 11 -10.08 6.60 8.58
CA PHE A 11 -10.04 5.16 8.33
C PHE A 11 -11.34 4.51 8.82
N THR A 12 -12.34 4.54 7.95
CA THR A 12 -13.66 3.92 8.16
C THR A 12 -13.90 2.80 7.13
N PRO A 13 -13.17 1.67 7.22
CA PRO A 13 -13.23 0.60 6.21
C PRO A 13 -14.65 0.02 6.05
N GLU A 14 -15.43 0.01 7.13
CA GLU A 14 -16.81 -0.49 7.14
C GLU A 14 -17.81 0.41 6.39
N GLU A 15 -17.44 1.67 6.15
CA GLU A 15 -18.26 2.62 5.39
C GLU A 15 -17.90 2.62 3.89
N ARG A 16 -16.93 1.80 3.48
CA ARG A 16 -16.48 1.74 2.09
C ARG A 16 -17.47 0.95 1.24
N VAL A 17 -17.43 1.26 -0.05
CA VAL A 17 -18.10 0.49 -1.10
C VAL A 17 -17.70 -0.98 -1.06
N SER A 18 -18.62 -1.88 -1.41
CA SER A 18 -18.45 -3.33 -1.31
C SER A 18 -17.34 -3.93 -2.17
N TRP A 19 -16.88 -3.21 -3.21
CA TRP A 19 -15.74 -3.63 -4.04
C TRP A 19 -14.39 -3.18 -3.49
N SER A 20 -14.37 -2.39 -2.41
CA SER A 20 -13.12 -2.05 -1.73
C SER A 20 -12.56 -3.27 -1.00
N HIS A 21 -11.24 -3.28 -0.80
CA HIS A 21 -10.55 -4.39 -0.18
C HIS A 21 -9.60 -3.89 0.92
N GLN A 22 -9.64 -4.51 2.08
CA GLN A 22 -8.62 -4.31 3.11
C GLN A 22 -7.58 -5.41 2.96
N LEU A 23 -6.35 -5.02 2.63
CA LEU A 23 -5.27 -5.96 2.39
C LEU A 23 -4.88 -6.65 3.70
N THR A 24 -4.66 -7.95 3.61
CA THR A 24 -3.92 -8.70 4.62
C THR A 24 -2.43 -8.37 4.54
N PRO A 25 -1.64 -8.61 5.61
CA PRO A 25 -0.19 -8.42 5.57
C PRO A 25 0.47 -9.16 4.40
N LYS A 26 0.02 -10.37 4.09
CA LYS A 26 0.53 -11.18 2.99
C LYS A 26 0.21 -10.58 1.60
N GLU A 27 -0.94 -9.94 1.43
CA GLU A 27 -1.25 -9.25 0.18
C GLU A 27 -0.46 -7.95 0.04
N ALA A 28 -0.23 -7.24 1.15
CA ALA A 28 0.56 -6.02 1.18
C ALA A 28 2.03 -6.23 0.82
N GLU A 29 2.60 -7.42 1.09
CA GLU A 29 3.97 -7.81 0.70
C GLU A 29 4.24 -7.70 -0.82
N GLN A 30 3.20 -7.70 -1.66
CA GLN A 30 3.36 -7.52 -3.11
C GLN A 30 3.60 -6.07 -3.52
N TYR A 31 3.35 -5.10 -2.64
CA TYR A 31 3.39 -3.67 -2.91
C TYR A 31 4.63 -3.00 -2.29
N THR A 32 5.80 -3.55 -2.59
CA THR A 32 7.09 -2.98 -2.17
C THR A 32 7.69 -2.11 -3.28
N LEU A 33 8.66 -1.25 -2.93
CA LEU A 33 9.41 -0.48 -3.94
C LEU A 33 10.05 -1.39 -4.99
N GLU A 34 10.63 -2.51 -4.56
CA GLU A 34 11.26 -3.49 -5.46
C GLU A 34 10.25 -4.11 -6.42
N SER A 35 9.12 -4.60 -5.91
CA SER A 35 8.08 -5.25 -6.72
C SER A 35 7.38 -4.27 -7.68
N ILE A 36 7.16 -3.03 -7.26
CA ILE A 36 6.43 -2.02 -8.06
C ILE A 36 7.32 -1.46 -9.18
N PHE A 37 8.60 -1.23 -8.89
CA PHE A 37 9.51 -0.57 -9.82
C PHE A 37 10.42 -1.53 -10.59
N ASP A 38 10.21 -2.84 -10.47
CA ASP A 38 10.93 -3.88 -11.23
C ASP A 38 12.46 -3.70 -11.16
N GLY A 39 12.97 -3.51 -9.94
CA GLY A 39 14.40 -3.32 -9.67
C GLY A 39 14.93 -1.90 -9.89
N TRP A 40 14.13 -0.96 -10.43
CA TRP A 40 14.51 0.45 -10.41
C TRP A 40 14.37 1.02 -8.99
N ASN A 41 15.46 1.54 -8.42
CA ASN A 41 15.44 2.19 -7.12
C ASN A 41 15.29 3.73 -7.26
N PRO A 42 14.08 4.30 -7.04
CA PRO A 42 13.87 5.74 -7.19
C PRO A 42 14.61 6.59 -6.13
N LEU A 43 15.12 5.97 -5.06
CA LEU A 43 15.81 6.68 -3.97
C LEU A 43 17.30 6.92 -4.26
N GLU A 44 17.88 6.29 -5.28
CA GLU A 44 19.31 6.46 -5.63
C GLU A 44 19.70 7.92 -5.86
N ARG A 45 18.78 8.74 -6.38
CA ARG A 45 19.03 10.16 -6.67
C ARG A 45 18.93 11.07 -5.46
N LEU A 46 18.37 10.58 -4.34
CA LEU A 46 18.16 11.36 -3.13
C LEU A 46 19.37 11.35 -2.20
N GLY A 47 20.46 10.67 -2.57
CA GLY A 47 21.77 10.77 -1.92
C GLY A 47 21.70 10.79 -0.39
N LYS A 48 21.45 9.63 0.23
CA LYS A 48 21.82 9.43 1.62
C LYS A 48 23.19 8.77 1.69
#